data_AF-A0A5N4AAW5-F1
#
_entry.id   AF-A0A5N4AAW5-F1
#
_cell.length_a   1.000
_cell.length_b   1.000
_cell.length_c   1.000
_cell.angle_alpha   90.00
_cell.angle_beta   90.00
_cell.angle_gamma   90.00
#
_symmetry.space_group_name_H-M   'P 1'
#
loop_
_entity.id
_entity.type
_entity.pdbx_description
1 polymer ?
#
loop_
_entity_poly.entity_id
_entity_poly.type
_entity_poly.pdbx_seq_one_letter_code
_entity_poly.pdbx_strand_id
1 'polypeptide(L)'
;MKYVLALFTICNVLALPPCNEDILMKYLANMQIINPEMIINLSTLDSLPKLCDKIAENLNQLSTYLQSCTPFEHSLFTKLIQGVDTLYNKLCTNTKFARDFINHHNCLHTSRDAFVACNGPEDWIENSNNEIICDSYKRILNCYYNETLAHCGNLAAKNMAELTTEVINSVLVIKCDNINQTYKGVLETDSGGSIATFQLKMLVSILILKFSLTMSLYFN
;
A
#
# COMPACT_ATOMS: atom_id res chain seq x y z
N MET A 1 -5.05 -65.42 11.58
CA MET A 1 -4.14 -64.64 10.73
C MET A 1 -4.98 -64.01 9.63
N LYS A 2 -5.15 -62.67 9.65
CA LYS A 2 -5.63 -61.75 8.59
C LYS A 2 -7.04 -62.06 8.03
N TYR A 3 -8.02 -61.16 8.04
CA TYR A 3 -8.08 -59.96 7.21
C TYR A 3 -8.89 -58.86 7.90
N VAL A 4 -8.24 -57.76 8.25
CA VAL A 4 -8.91 -56.48 8.49
C VAL A 4 -9.02 -55.82 7.12
N LEU A 5 -10.25 -55.70 6.61
CA LEU A 5 -10.53 -54.86 5.44
C LEU A 5 -10.26 -53.42 5.83
N ALA A 6 -9.10 -52.90 5.42
CA ALA A 6 -8.87 -51.47 5.39
C ALA A 6 -9.76 -50.89 4.28
N LEU A 7 -10.85 -50.23 4.68
CA LEU A 7 -11.58 -49.29 3.84
C LEU A 7 -10.63 -48.10 3.56
N PHE A 8 -9.84 -48.22 2.50
CA PHE A 8 -9.25 -47.08 1.83
C PHE A 8 -10.37 -46.36 1.08
N THR A 9 -11.07 -45.47 1.78
CA THR A 9 -11.87 -44.44 1.13
C THR A 9 -10.89 -43.57 0.36
N ILE A 10 -10.84 -43.77 -0.96
CA ILE A 10 -10.11 -42.91 -1.88
C ILE A 10 -10.83 -41.56 -1.82
N CYS A 11 -10.30 -40.63 -1.04
CA CYS A 11 -10.65 -39.22 -1.19
C CYS A 11 -10.04 -38.80 -2.53
N ASN A 12 -10.79 -38.97 -3.62
CA ASN A 12 -10.51 -38.28 -4.86
C ASN A 12 -10.71 -36.79 -4.55
N VAL A 13 -9.62 -36.12 -4.17
CA VAL A 13 -9.56 -34.66 -4.23
C VAL A 13 -9.66 -34.33 -5.72
N LEU A 14 -10.89 -34.12 -6.19
CA LEU A 14 -11.15 -33.65 -7.53
C LEU A 14 -10.53 -32.26 -7.61
N ALA A 15 -9.35 -32.16 -8.22
CA ALA A 15 -8.72 -30.88 -8.50
C ALA A 15 -9.70 -30.07 -9.36
N LEU A 16 -10.05 -28.88 -8.91
CA LEU A 16 -10.94 -27.99 -9.64
C LEU A 16 -10.27 -27.57 -10.96
N PRO A 17 -11.05 -27.32 -12.03
CA PRO A 17 -10.50 -26.81 -13.27
C PRO A 17 -9.88 -25.41 -13.09
N PRO A 18 -8.97 -24.99 -13.99
CA PRO A 18 -8.47 -23.62 -14.00
C PRO A 18 -9.61 -22.60 -14.14
N CYS A 19 -9.52 -21.48 -13.43
CA CYS A 19 -10.48 -20.39 -13.60
C CYS A 19 -10.37 -19.74 -14.99
N ASN A 20 -11.52 -19.37 -15.56
CA ASN A 20 -11.58 -18.47 -16.70
C ASN A 20 -11.09 -17.06 -16.28
N GLU A 21 -10.01 -16.59 -16.91
CA GLU A 21 -9.39 -15.30 -16.65
C GLU A 21 -10.26 -14.11 -17.06
N ASP A 22 -11.14 -14.24 -18.05
CA ASP A 22 -12.07 -13.16 -18.45
C ASP A 22 -13.02 -12.77 -17.31
N ILE A 23 -13.40 -13.76 -16.50
CA ILE A 23 -14.26 -13.54 -15.32
C ILE A 23 -13.48 -12.82 -14.22
N LEU A 24 -12.21 -13.19 -13.99
CA LEU A 24 -11.33 -12.51 -13.04
C LEU A 24 -11.02 -11.07 -13.48
N MET A 25 -10.81 -10.87 -14.78
CA MET A 25 -10.62 -9.55 -15.37
C MET A 25 -11.86 -8.67 -15.19
N LYS A 26 -13.06 -9.20 -15.42
CA LYS A 26 -14.32 -8.46 -15.23
C LYS A 26 -14.49 -7.95 -13.80
N TYR A 27 -14.09 -8.76 -12.82
CA TYR A 27 -14.09 -8.36 -11.41
C TYR A 27 -13.22 -7.11 -11.17
N LEU A 28 -11.99 -7.11 -11.69
CA LEU A 28 -11.07 -5.98 -11.56
C LEU A 28 -11.54 -4.76 -12.34
N ALA A 29 -12.11 -4.95 -13.53
CA ALA A 29 -12.64 -3.89 -14.38
C ALA A 29 -13.79 -3.12 -13.71
N ASN A 30 -14.67 -3.80 -12.95
CA ASN A 30 -15.76 -3.16 -12.19
C ASN A 30 -15.24 -2.16 -11.14
N MET A 31 -14.01 -2.36 -10.66
CA MET A 31 -13.33 -1.46 -9.73
C MET A 31 -12.27 -0.59 -10.40
N GLN A 32 -12.12 -0.69 -11.73
CA GLN A 32 -11.11 0.01 -12.52
C GLN A 32 -9.68 -0.26 -12.03
N ILE A 33 -9.35 -1.53 -11.80
CA ILE A 33 -8.04 -1.95 -11.29
C ILE A 33 -7.24 -2.62 -12.39
N ILE A 34 -6.09 -2.05 -12.72
CA ILE A 34 -5.10 -2.67 -13.62
C ILE A 34 -3.70 -2.77 -13.02
N ASN A 35 -3.45 -2.13 -11.87
CA ASN A 35 -2.13 -2.10 -11.20
C ASN A 35 -2.27 -1.88 -9.67
N PRO A 36 -1.20 -2.08 -8.88
CA PRO A 36 -1.22 -1.87 -7.43
C PRO A 36 -1.64 -0.47 -6.98
N GLU A 37 -1.28 0.57 -7.74
CA GLU A 37 -1.55 1.97 -7.43
C GLU A 37 -3.03 2.27 -7.45
N MET A 38 -3.77 1.70 -8.41
CA MET A 38 -5.21 1.82 -8.46
C MET A 38 -5.87 1.16 -7.25
N ILE A 39 -5.33 0.05 -6.73
CA ILE A 39 -5.81 -0.57 -5.49
C ILE A 39 -5.59 0.38 -4.30
N ILE A 40 -4.39 0.98 -4.18
CA ILE A 40 -4.09 1.94 -3.12
C ILE A 40 -5.04 3.15 -3.20
N ASN A 41 -5.25 3.68 -4.41
CA ASN A 41 -6.08 4.86 -4.65
C ASN A 41 -7.54 4.67 -4.28
N LEU A 42 -8.07 3.43 -4.31
CA LEU A 42 -9.41 3.14 -3.80
C LEU A 42 -9.63 3.66 -2.38
N SER A 43 -8.59 3.64 -1.53
CA SER A 43 -8.63 4.13 -0.15
C SER A 43 -8.88 5.64 0.01
N THR A 44 -8.87 6.38 -1.10
CA THR A 44 -9.01 7.83 -1.14
C THR A 44 -10.30 8.30 -1.84
N LEU A 45 -11.06 7.41 -2.49
CA LEU A 45 -12.18 7.81 -3.36
C LEU A 45 -13.47 8.06 -2.59
N ASP A 46 -13.94 7.09 -1.83
CA ASP A 46 -15.22 7.10 -1.14
C ASP A 46 -15.02 7.02 0.37
N SER A 47 -16.00 7.45 1.16
CA SER A 47 -15.97 7.21 2.61
C SER A 47 -15.70 5.74 2.92
N LEU A 48 -14.85 5.47 3.91
CA LEU A 48 -14.44 4.12 4.28
C LEU A 48 -15.58 3.08 4.36
N PRO A 49 -16.75 3.36 4.97
CA PRO A 49 -17.86 2.40 4.97
C PRO A 49 -18.37 2.04 3.57
N LYS A 50 -18.58 3.04 2.70
CA LYS A 50 -19.04 2.82 1.31
C LYS A 50 -18.02 2.03 0.50
N LEU A 51 -16.73 2.32 0.69
CA LEU A 51 -15.65 1.57 0.06
C LEU A 51 -15.71 0.10 0.49
N CYS A 52 -15.86 -0.16 1.79
CA CYS A 52 -15.94 -1.50 2.34
C CYS A 52 -17.14 -2.27 1.82
N ASP A 53 -18.32 -1.65 1.77
CA ASP A 53 -19.53 -2.27 1.20
C ASP A 53 -19.32 -2.66 -0.27
N LYS A 54 -18.75 -1.75 -1.07
CA LYS A 54 -18.46 -1.98 -2.49
C LYS A 54 -17.45 -3.10 -2.72
N ILE A 55 -16.37 -3.15 -1.94
CA ILE A 55 -15.37 -4.22 -2.08
C ILE A 55 -15.94 -5.55 -1.58
N ALA A 56 -16.68 -5.57 -0.47
CA ALA A 56 -17.29 -6.79 0.07
C ALA A 56 -18.30 -7.41 -0.90
N GLU A 57 -19.16 -6.60 -1.52
CA GLU A 57 -20.11 -7.07 -2.54
C GLU A 57 -19.38 -7.76 -3.70
N ASN A 58 -18.33 -7.11 -4.22
CA ASN A 58 -17.51 -7.69 -5.27
C ASN A 58 -16.84 -8.99 -4.79
N LEU A 59 -16.12 -8.97 -3.66
CA LEU A 59 -15.37 -10.14 -3.13
C LEU A 59 -16.28 -11.34 -2.88
N ASN A 60 -17.53 -11.13 -2.46
CA ASN A 60 -18.50 -12.21 -2.27
C ASN A 60 -18.87 -12.90 -3.60
N GLN A 61 -19.04 -12.14 -4.69
CA GLN A 61 -19.30 -12.69 -6.02
C GLN A 61 -18.10 -13.52 -6.50
N LEU A 62 -16.89 -13.00 -6.29
CA LEU A 62 -15.65 -13.70 -6.64
C LEU A 62 -15.48 -14.98 -5.82
N SER A 63 -15.67 -14.93 -4.50
CA SER A 63 -15.58 -16.09 -3.61
C SER A 63 -16.51 -17.21 -4.05
N THR A 64 -17.73 -16.87 -4.47
CA THR A 64 -18.70 -17.84 -5.02
C THR A 64 -18.15 -18.49 -6.30
N TYR A 65 -17.55 -17.71 -7.20
CA TYR A 65 -16.94 -18.24 -8.42
C TYR A 65 -15.74 -19.16 -8.14
N LEU A 66 -14.88 -18.78 -7.19
CA LEU A 66 -13.70 -19.56 -6.79
C LEU A 66 -14.03 -20.90 -6.12
N GLN A 67 -15.28 -21.15 -5.72
CA GLN A 67 -15.72 -22.48 -5.28
C GLN A 67 -15.74 -23.51 -6.41
N SER A 68 -15.74 -23.06 -7.67
CA SER A 68 -15.88 -23.90 -8.86
C SER A 68 -14.61 -24.07 -9.69
N CYS A 69 -13.55 -23.30 -9.38
CA CYS A 69 -12.31 -23.28 -10.14
C CYS A 69 -11.10 -22.95 -9.26
N THR A 70 -9.89 -23.20 -9.76
CA THR A 70 -8.64 -22.77 -9.11
C THR A 70 -7.93 -21.75 -10.01
N PRO A 71 -7.65 -20.52 -9.52
CA PRO A 71 -6.97 -19.51 -10.30
C PRO A 71 -5.47 -19.82 -10.40
N PHE A 72 -4.83 -19.36 -11.49
CA PHE A 72 -3.39 -19.48 -11.61
C PHE A 72 -2.70 -18.53 -10.61
N GLU A 73 -1.88 -19.06 -9.72
CA GLU A 73 -1.34 -18.33 -8.55
C GLU A 73 -0.56 -17.07 -8.94
N HIS A 74 0.19 -17.13 -10.03
CA HIS A 74 1.06 -16.04 -10.49
C HIS A 74 0.45 -15.23 -11.65
N SER A 75 -0.84 -15.39 -11.96
CA SER A 75 -1.47 -14.53 -12.97
C SER A 75 -1.61 -13.10 -12.44
N LEU A 76 -1.54 -12.13 -13.37
CA LEU A 76 -1.78 -10.72 -13.10
C LEU A 76 -3.09 -10.52 -12.32
N PHE A 77 -4.17 -11.14 -12.79
CA PHE A 77 -5.49 -10.97 -12.18
C PHE A 77 -5.57 -11.53 -10.77
N THR A 78 -5.00 -12.73 -10.52
CA THR A 78 -4.95 -13.32 -9.17
C THR A 78 -4.21 -12.41 -8.20
N LYS A 79 -3.08 -11.84 -8.62
CA LYS A 79 -2.28 -10.96 -7.79
C LYS A 79 -2.95 -9.62 -7.50
N LEU A 80 -3.62 -9.02 -8.49
CA LEU A 80 -4.41 -7.81 -8.24
C LEU A 80 -5.61 -8.07 -7.34
N ILE A 81 -6.30 -9.20 -7.50
CA ILE A 81 -7.37 -9.66 -6.58
C ILE A 81 -6.83 -9.81 -5.16
N GLN A 82 -5.65 -10.42 -4.99
CA GLN A 82 -4.98 -10.55 -3.69
C GLN A 82 -4.69 -9.18 -3.06
N GLY A 83 -4.30 -8.19 -3.88
CA GLY A 83 -4.15 -6.79 -3.46
C GLY A 83 -5.45 -6.16 -2.97
N VAL A 84 -6.57 -6.39 -3.67
CA VAL A 84 -7.89 -5.90 -3.25
C VAL A 84 -8.33 -6.54 -1.93
N ASP A 85 -8.15 -7.85 -1.78
CA ASP A 85 -8.47 -8.55 -0.52
C ASP A 85 -7.60 -8.03 0.64
N THR A 86 -6.31 -7.78 0.39
CA THR A 86 -5.39 -7.19 1.38
C THR A 86 -5.85 -5.79 1.78
N LEU A 87 -6.21 -4.93 0.80
CA LEU A 87 -6.77 -3.60 1.05
C LEU A 87 -8.03 -3.70 1.92
N TYR A 88 -8.97 -4.56 1.54
CA TYR A 88 -10.22 -4.79 2.27
C TYR A 88 -9.96 -5.22 3.71
N ASN A 89 -9.10 -6.21 3.92
CA ASN A 89 -8.77 -6.69 5.27
C ASN A 89 -8.11 -5.59 6.11
N LYS A 90 -7.21 -4.80 5.52
CA LYS A 90 -6.53 -3.72 6.23
C LYS A 90 -7.46 -2.56 6.60
N LEU A 91 -8.40 -2.20 5.74
CA LEU A 91 -9.25 -1.03 5.89
C LEU A 91 -10.63 -1.31 6.51
N CYS A 92 -11.15 -2.52 6.34
CA CYS A 92 -12.53 -2.86 6.68
C CYS A 92 -12.63 -3.86 7.84
N THR A 93 -11.64 -4.75 8.01
CA THR A 93 -11.68 -5.77 9.08
C THR A 93 -10.70 -5.46 10.21
N ASN A 94 -9.56 -4.83 9.94
CA ASN A 94 -8.60 -4.39 10.98
C ASN A 94 -9.10 -3.14 11.71
N THR A 95 -9.74 -3.33 12.86
CA THR A 95 -10.39 -2.25 13.61
C THR A 95 -9.44 -1.19 14.18
N LYS A 96 -8.15 -1.49 14.39
CA LYS A 96 -7.20 -0.46 14.85
C LYS A 96 -6.74 0.40 13.68
N PHE A 97 -6.20 -0.21 12.64
CA PHE A 97 -5.72 0.52 11.47
C PHE A 97 -6.84 1.31 10.80
N ALA A 98 -8.01 0.69 10.62
CA ALA A 98 -9.18 1.36 10.06
C ALA A 98 -9.58 2.62 10.83
N ARG A 99 -9.54 2.57 12.18
CA ARG A 99 -9.81 3.74 13.03
C ARG A 99 -8.75 4.83 12.91
N ASP A 100 -7.48 4.45 12.79
CA ASP A 100 -6.40 5.44 12.63
C ASP A 100 -6.45 6.06 11.22
N PHE A 101 -6.81 5.26 10.21
CA PHE A 101 -6.92 5.70 8.81
C PHE A 101 -8.13 6.62 8.58
N ILE A 102 -9.30 6.29 9.15
CA ILE A 102 -10.52 7.10 8.95
C ILE A 102 -10.36 8.53 9.47
N ASN A 103 -9.53 8.75 10.50
CA ASN A 103 -9.22 10.08 11.05
C ASN A 103 -8.54 11.00 10.03
N HIS A 104 -7.88 10.43 9.02
CA HIS A 104 -7.17 11.17 7.98
C HIS A 104 -7.85 11.10 6.61
N HIS A 105 -8.90 10.29 6.47
CA HIS A 105 -9.56 10.02 5.20
C HIS A 105 -10.01 11.29 4.47
N ASN A 106 -10.61 12.26 5.16
CA ASN A 106 -11.08 13.50 4.50
C ASN A 106 -9.92 14.27 3.83
N CYS A 107 -8.75 14.29 4.47
CA CYS A 107 -7.57 14.92 3.90
C CYS A 107 -7.04 14.13 2.69
N LEU A 108 -6.94 12.80 2.83
CA LEU A 108 -6.50 11.92 1.74
C LEU A 108 -7.42 12.03 0.52
N HIS A 109 -8.72 12.08 0.75
CA HIS A 109 -9.72 12.26 -0.30
C HIS A 109 -9.58 13.58 -1.05
N THR A 110 -9.34 14.66 -0.31
CA THR A 110 -9.17 16.01 -0.90
C THR A 110 -7.84 16.13 -1.64
N SER A 111 -6.84 15.35 -1.23
CA SER A 111 -5.48 15.39 -1.79
C SER A 111 -5.23 14.30 -2.83
N ARG A 112 -6.26 13.56 -3.24
CA ARG A 112 -6.12 12.39 -4.13
C ARG A 112 -5.43 12.70 -5.45
N ASP A 113 -5.62 13.91 -5.97
CA ASP A 113 -5.02 14.34 -7.24
C ASP A 113 -3.49 14.44 -7.14
N ALA A 114 -2.94 14.62 -5.94
CA ALA A 114 -1.49 14.57 -5.70
C ALA A 114 -0.90 13.18 -5.97
N PHE A 115 -1.70 12.12 -5.79
CA PHE A 115 -1.25 10.74 -6.02
C PHE A 115 -1.23 10.34 -7.50
N VAL A 116 -1.79 11.15 -8.40
CA VAL A 116 -1.75 10.88 -9.86
C VAL A 116 -0.32 10.83 -10.40
N ALA A 117 0.63 11.49 -9.74
CA ALA A 117 2.05 11.44 -10.09
C ALA A 117 2.75 10.15 -9.60
N CYS A 118 2.14 9.41 -8.67
CA CYS A 118 2.72 8.22 -8.03
C CYS A 118 2.53 6.95 -8.87
N ASN A 119 2.96 6.98 -10.14
CA ASN A 119 2.82 5.85 -11.07
C ASN A 119 4.03 4.91 -11.05
N GLY A 120 3.76 3.62 -11.11
CA GLY A 120 4.73 2.57 -11.35
C GLY A 120 4.82 2.11 -12.80
N PRO A 121 5.61 1.05 -13.04
CA PRO A 121 5.72 0.44 -14.35
C PRO A 121 4.40 -0.20 -14.77
N GLU A 122 4.15 -0.28 -16.07
CA GLU A 122 2.95 -0.96 -16.60
C GLU A 122 3.01 -2.48 -16.35
N ASP A 123 4.22 -3.04 -16.30
CA ASP A 123 4.52 -4.46 -16.31
C ASP A 123 4.94 -5.01 -14.92
N TRP A 124 4.34 -4.51 -13.83
CA TRP A 124 4.68 -4.89 -12.44
C TRP A 124 4.93 -6.38 -12.17
N ILE A 125 4.15 -7.26 -12.79
CA ILE A 125 4.17 -8.71 -12.55
C ILE A 125 4.88 -9.46 -13.69
N GLU A 126 4.91 -8.88 -14.89
CA GLU A 126 5.50 -9.50 -16.07
C GLU A 126 6.98 -9.15 -16.24
N ASN A 127 7.45 -8.09 -15.59
CA ASN A 127 8.86 -7.70 -15.62
C ASN A 127 9.72 -8.73 -14.90
N SER A 128 10.67 -9.32 -15.61
CA SER A 128 11.61 -10.29 -15.05
C SER A 128 12.78 -9.66 -14.27
N ASN A 129 12.91 -8.32 -14.27
CA ASN A 129 14.00 -7.62 -13.60
C ASN A 129 13.58 -7.13 -12.19
N ASN A 130 13.97 -7.91 -11.19
CA ASN A 130 13.67 -7.64 -9.79
C ASN A 130 14.19 -6.28 -9.30
N GLU A 131 15.33 -5.80 -9.81
CA GLU A 131 15.90 -4.51 -9.39
C GLU A 131 14.99 -3.34 -9.81
N ILE A 132 14.53 -3.35 -11.06
CA ILE A 132 13.62 -2.33 -11.61
C ILE A 132 12.28 -2.31 -10.85
N ILE A 133 11.74 -3.49 -10.53
CA ILE A 133 10.51 -3.61 -9.74
C ILE A 133 10.72 -3.08 -8.33
N CYS A 134 11.80 -3.46 -7.65
CA CYS A 134 12.06 -3.01 -6.29
C CYS A 134 12.36 -1.50 -6.20
N ASP A 135 13.02 -0.92 -7.20
CA ASP A 135 13.24 0.53 -7.24
C ASP A 135 11.96 1.30 -7.57
N SER A 136 11.09 0.74 -8.42
CA SER A 136 9.76 1.29 -8.66
C SER A 136 8.90 1.26 -7.40
N TYR A 137 8.92 0.15 -6.67
CA TYR A 137 8.27 0.05 -5.37
C TYR A 137 8.75 1.15 -4.41
N LYS A 138 10.06 1.30 -4.21
CA LYS A 138 10.60 2.38 -3.36
C LYS A 138 10.12 3.76 -3.81
N ARG A 139 10.18 4.05 -5.12
CA ARG A 139 9.74 5.33 -5.69
C ARG A 139 8.29 5.64 -5.35
N ILE A 140 7.41 4.65 -5.51
CA ILE A 140 5.96 4.82 -5.31
C ILE A 140 5.64 4.96 -3.83
N LEU A 141 6.21 4.10 -2.98
CA LEU A 141 6.07 4.22 -1.55
C LEU A 141 6.50 5.61 -1.04
N ASN A 142 7.65 6.11 -1.53
CA ASN A 142 8.13 7.45 -1.19
C ASN A 142 7.20 8.55 -1.72
N CYS A 143 6.64 8.38 -2.92
CA CYS A 143 5.68 9.33 -3.48
C CYS A 143 4.43 9.43 -2.60
N TYR A 144 3.74 8.31 -2.33
CA TYR A 144 2.56 8.30 -1.46
C TYR A 144 2.86 8.84 -0.06
N TYR A 145 4.02 8.49 0.52
CA TYR A 145 4.44 9.01 1.81
C TYR A 145 4.64 10.53 1.78
N ASN A 146 5.40 11.06 0.81
CA ASN A 146 5.74 12.48 0.73
C ASN A 146 4.51 13.34 0.42
N GLU A 147 3.67 12.92 -0.51
CA GLU A 147 2.42 13.62 -0.83
C GLU A 147 1.50 13.63 0.39
N THR A 148 1.35 12.49 1.06
CA THR A 148 0.53 12.44 2.29
C THR A 148 1.14 13.27 3.42
N LEU A 149 2.47 13.30 3.56
CA LEU A 149 3.15 14.10 4.57
C LEU A 149 2.94 15.60 4.32
N ALA A 150 3.07 16.02 3.07
CA ALA A 150 2.90 17.40 2.65
C ALA A 150 1.47 17.91 2.88
N HIS A 151 0.47 17.05 2.66
CA HIS A 151 -0.94 17.46 2.70
C HIS A 151 -1.67 17.10 4.00
N CYS A 152 -1.38 15.95 4.59
CA CYS A 152 -2.17 15.34 5.67
C CYS A 152 -1.38 15.09 6.95
N GLY A 153 -0.07 15.36 6.94
CA GLY A 153 0.80 15.27 8.09
C GLY A 153 1.33 13.85 8.36
N ASN A 154 2.15 13.77 9.41
CA ASN A 154 3.03 12.63 9.66
C ASN A 154 2.28 11.31 9.95
N LEU A 155 1.22 11.34 10.78
CA LEU A 155 0.46 10.13 11.10
C LEU A 155 -0.27 9.56 9.88
N ALA A 156 -0.87 10.44 9.06
CA ALA A 156 -1.48 10.04 7.80
C ALA A 156 -0.45 9.43 6.85
N ALA A 157 0.75 10.03 6.76
CA ALA A 157 1.83 9.54 5.89
C ALA A 157 2.32 8.16 6.32
N LYS A 158 2.44 7.92 7.64
CA LYS A 158 2.79 6.60 8.19
C LYS A 158 1.73 5.55 7.85
N ASN A 159 0.45 5.87 8.04
CA ASN A 159 -0.64 4.96 7.69
C ASN A 159 -0.68 4.68 6.18
N MET A 160 -0.49 5.69 5.34
CA MET A 160 -0.46 5.52 3.89
C MET A 160 0.73 4.66 3.43
N ALA A 161 1.92 4.86 4.02
CA ALA A 161 3.09 4.03 3.75
C ALA A 161 2.87 2.56 4.16
N GLU A 162 2.27 2.32 5.33
CA GLU A 162 1.91 0.97 5.78
C GLU A 162 0.90 0.30 4.83
N LEU A 163 -0.16 1.02 4.43
CA LEU A 163 -1.15 0.51 3.48
C LEU A 163 -0.53 0.18 2.11
N THR A 164 0.26 1.12 1.58
CA THR A 164 0.98 0.97 0.30
C THR A 164 1.90 -0.25 0.33
N THR A 165 2.61 -0.44 1.45
CA THR A 165 3.52 -1.56 1.64
C THR A 165 2.78 -2.89 1.63
N GLU A 166 1.66 -2.99 2.35
CA GLU A 166 0.87 -4.23 2.42
C GLU A 166 0.25 -4.58 1.07
N VAL A 167 -0.35 -3.61 0.38
CA VAL A 167 -0.93 -3.83 -0.94
C VAL A 167 0.15 -4.28 -1.93
N ILE A 168 1.24 -3.55 -2.07
CA ILE A 168 2.29 -3.91 -3.06
C ILE A 168 2.89 -5.28 -2.73
N ASN A 169 3.19 -5.57 -1.46
CA ASN A 169 3.73 -6.88 -1.08
C ASN A 169 2.79 -8.06 -1.39
N SER A 170 1.47 -7.82 -1.37
CA SER A 170 0.49 -8.86 -1.70
C SER A 170 0.36 -9.10 -3.21
N VAL A 171 0.69 -8.10 -4.03
CA VAL A 171 0.62 -8.19 -5.50
C VAL A 171 1.93 -8.72 -6.08
N LEU A 172 3.08 -8.33 -5.53
CA LEU A 172 4.38 -8.76 -6.04
C LEU A 172 4.63 -10.26 -5.78
N VAL A 173 5.23 -10.91 -6.78
CA VAL A 173 5.75 -12.28 -6.65
C VAL A 173 7.15 -12.28 -6.01
N ILE A 174 7.89 -11.18 -6.19
CA ILE A 174 9.27 -11.04 -5.72
C ILE A 174 9.32 -10.38 -4.35
N LYS A 175 10.38 -10.69 -3.59
CA LYS A 175 10.68 -10.01 -2.34
C LYS A 175 11.67 -8.88 -2.58
N CYS A 176 11.29 -7.67 -2.17
CA CYS A 176 12.18 -6.53 -2.15
C CYS A 176 12.68 -6.24 -0.74
N ASP A 177 14.00 -6.16 -0.56
CA ASP A 177 14.60 -5.80 0.72
C ASP A 177 14.66 -4.28 0.91
N ASN A 178 14.69 -3.84 2.17
CA ASN A 178 14.95 -2.45 2.57
C ASN A 178 13.94 -1.40 2.07
N ILE A 179 12.73 -1.82 1.66
CA ILE A 179 11.65 -0.93 1.22
C ILE A 179 11.31 0.16 2.25
N ASN A 180 11.35 -0.18 3.54
CA ASN A 180 10.92 0.74 4.60
C ASN A 180 12.03 1.65 5.12
N GLN A 181 13.27 1.52 4.62
CA GLN A 181 14.39 2.33 5.13
C GLN A 181 14.20 3.82 4.86
N THR A 182 13.46 4.19 3.81
CA THR A 182 13.33 5.59 3.40
C THR A 182 12.40 6.42 4.30
N TYR A 183 11.34 5.83 4.89
CA TYR A 183 10.48 6.54 5.86
C TYR A 183 10.77 6.16 7.32
N LYS A 184 11.53 5.08 7.59
CA LYS A 184 12.02 4.75 8.95
C LYS A 184 12.95 5.81 9.53
N GLY A 185 13.72 6.51 8.70
CA GLY A 185 14.51 7.67 9.16
C GLY A 185 13.66 8.80 9.77
N VAL A 186 12.36 8.85 9.47
CA VAL A 186 11.39 9.80 10.05
C VAL A 186 10.61 9.18 11.23
N LEU A 187 10.57 7.85 11.34
CA LEU A 187 9.93 7.14 12.46
C LEU A 187 10.69 7.30 13.78
N GLU A 188 12.03 7.35 13.74
CA GLU A 188 12.87 7.46 14.94
C GLU A 188 12.95 8.88 15.51
N THR A 189 12.55 9.90 14.75
CA THR A 189 12.58 11.30 15.21
C THR A 189 11.36 11.69 16.05
N ASP A 190 10.27 10.92 16.03
CA ASP A 190 9.04 11.22 16.80
C ASP A 190 8.97 10.52 18.16
N SER A 191 9.86 9.56 18.45
CA SER A 191 10.02 9.02 19.80
C SER A 191 11.08 9.82 20.58
N GLY A 192 10.77 11.07 20.94
CA GLY A 192 11.50 11.80 21.99
C GLY A 192 12.45 12.93 21.57
N GLY A 193 12.30 13.53 20.38
CA GLY A 193 13.11 14.67 19.94
C GLY A 193 12.41 16.02 20.10
N SER A 194 12.70 16.74 21.19
CA SER A 194 12.18 18.07 21.52
C SER A 194 12.27 19.08 20.36
N ILE A 195 11.13 19.74 20.06
CA ILE A 195 10.94 20.89 19.13
C ILE A 195 11.93 22.05 19.43
N ALA A 196 12.61 22.00 20.59
CA ALA A 196 13.65 22.93 20.99
C ALA A 196 14.89 22.94 20.06
N THR A 197 15.22 21.85 19.37
CA THR A 197 16.49 21.78 18.60
C THR A 197 16.43 22.46 17.24
N PHE A 198 15.27 22.47 16.58
CA PHE A 198 15.10 23.13 15.29
C PHE A 198 15.02 24.66 15.43
N GLN A 199 14.35 25.14 16.49
CA GLN A 199 14.30 26.55 16.86
C GLN A 199 15.69 27.10 17.22
N LEU A 200 16.52 26.31 17.93
CA LEU A 200 17.86 26.75 18.34
C LEU A 200 18.82 26.90 17.15
N LYS A 201 18.78 25.99 16.16
CA LYS A 201 19.62 26.12 14.96
C LYS A 201 19.26 27.34 14.13
N MET A 202 17.96 27.64 13.99
CA MET A 202 17.49 28.81 13.25
C MET A 202 17.91 30.13 13.94
N LEU A 203 17.80 30.19 15.28
CA LEU A 203 18.24 31.35 16.06
C LEU A 203 19.76 31.54 16.04
N VAL A 204 20.55 30.46 16.06
CA VAL A 204 22.02 30.53 15.96
C VAL A 204 22.43 31.05 14.58
N SER A 205 21.80 30.58 13.49
CA SER A 205 22.07 31.11 12.15
C SER A 205 21.71 32.59 12.00
N ILE A 206 20.58 33.03 12.59
CA ILE A 206 20.20 34.46 12.60
C ILE A 206 21.20 35.31 13.41
N LEU A 207 21.68 34.80 14.56
CA LEU A 207 22.65 35.51 15.39
C LEU A 207 24.02 35.61 14.69
N ILE A 208 24.47 34.55 14.01
CA ILE A 208 25.72 34.56 13.24
C ILE A 208 25.64 35.57 12.10
N LEU A 209 24.53 35.59 11.32
CA LEU A 209 24.32 36.56 10.25
C LEU A 209 24.28 38.00 10.76
N LYS A 210 23.60 38.25 11.90
CA LYS A 210 23.61 39.56 12.54
C LYS A 210 25.01 39.99 12.95
N PHE A 211 25.80 39.09 13.54
CA PHE A 211 27.16 39.39 13.99
C PHE A 211 28.09 39.72 12.82
N SER A 212 28.02 38.93 11.74
CA SER A 212 28.79 39.18 10.52
C SER A 212 28.46 40.52 9.87
N LEU A 213 27.18 40.90 9.80
CA LEU A 213 26.77 42.18 9.23
C LEU A 213 27.22 43.38 10.08
N THR A 214 27.17 43.29 11.40
CA THR A 214 27.72 44.33 12.29
C THR A 214 29.23 44.47 12.20
N MET A 215 29.97 43.38 11.98
CA MET A 215 31.42 43.45 11.79
C MET A 215 31.79 44.11 10.44
N SER A 216 31.06 43.84 9.37
CA SER A 216 31.30 44.46 8.06
C SER A 216 30.99 45.96 8.02
N LEU A 217 30.11 46.45 8.90
CA LEU A 217 29.82 47.89 9.04
C LEU A 217 30.80 48.64 9.96
N TYR A 218 31.62 47.92 10.73
CA TYR A 218 32.59 48.53 11.65
C TYR A 218 34.00 48.63 11.04
N PHE A 219 34.26 47.94 9.92
CA PHE A 219 35.55 47.87 9.24
C PHE A 219 35.55 48.47 7.82
N ASN A 220 34.51 49.24 7.47
CA ASN A 220 34.47 50.17 6.33
C ASN A 220 34.20 51.58 6.86
#